data_AF-A0A3N1AUD0-F1
#
_entry.id   AF-A0A3N1AUD0-F1
#
_cell.length_a   1.000
_cell.length_b   1.000
_cell.length_c   1.000
_cell.angle_alpha   90.00
_cell.angle_beta   90.00
_cell.angle_gamma   90.00
#
_symmetry.space_group_name_H-M   'P 1'
#
loop_
_entity.id
_entity.type
_entity.pdbx_description
1 polymer ?
#
loop_
_entity_poly.entity_id
_entity_poly.type
_entity_poly.pdbx_seq_one_letter_code
_entity_poly.pdbx_strand_id
1 'polypeptide(L)'
;MVVSTAHYGEAGYYHTLLDDITTSMNDGFTVHYENANHQRPDDQPTPTEQTVLADLATMRELATLRMSALGWIHQPTLLHHPAWQRHDLTDLDIIRQIGTETMRRYTSRRIRSLTWPDHEPWRLARHHAMFTAGNRIVIRLPPPDPARTTHADPFTQVLLHNRTHTAVTAATATTDNLVMIWGARHLPGITTALGAAGYRPDHDQQRWHTIGHLPPIAANIARYLLRRPPAPHPRYYQSDNASTRDPKP
;
A
#
# COMPACT_ATOMS: atom_id res chain seq x y z
N MET A 1 -8.29 -15.26 -7.81
CA MET A 1 -6.87 -14.86 -7.74
C MET A 1 -6.69 -13.80 -6.67
N VAL A 2 -5.62 -13.85 -5.87
CA VAL A 2 -5.27 -12.79 -4.91
C VAL A 2 -3.97 -12.12 -5.34
N VAL A 3 -4.00 -10.81 -5.56
CA VAL A 3 -2.87 -9.96 -5.90
C VAL A 3 -2.48 -9.18 -4.65
N SER A 4 -1.36 -9.57 -4.06
CA SER A 4 -0.76 -8.93 -2.89
C SER A 4 0.21 -7.83 -3.32
N THR A 5 0.01 -6.60 -2.86
CA THR A 5 0.70 -5.41 -3.39
C THR A 5 1.39 -4.58 -2.30
N ALA A 6 2.44 -3.86 -2.68
CA ALA A 6 2.93 -2.74 -1.88
C ALA A 6 2.24 -1.44 -2.32
N HIS A 7 1.97 -0.53 -1.38
CA HIS A 7 1.40 0.79 -1.69
C HIS A 7 2.35 1.72 -2.44
N TYR A 8 3.66 1.45 -2.39
CA TYR A 8 4.67 2.15 -3.16
C TYR A 8 5.63 1.16 -3.83
N GLY A 9 5.99 1.45 -5.08
CA GLY A 9 6.88 0.63 -5.90
C GLY A 9 7.29 1.35 -7.19
N GLU A 10 8.16 0.73 -7.97
CA GLU A 10 8.56 1.23 -9.28
C GLU A 10 7.37 1.19 -10.27
N ALA A 11 7.28 2.13 -11.20
CA ALA A 11 6.18 2.18 -12.16
C ALA A 11 6.05 0.88 -12.98
N GLY A 12 7.18 0.31 -13.41
CA GLY A 12 7.22 -0.94 -14.16
C GLY A 12 6.58 -2.12 -13.42
N TYR A 13 6.70 -2.16 -12.08
CA TYR A 13 6.03 -3.18 -11.26
C TYR A 13 4.51 -3.09 -11.37
N TYR A 14 3.95 -1.88 -11.29
CA TYR A 14 2.49 -1.70 -11.40
C TYR A 14 1.98 -1.91 -12.83
N HIS A 15 2.78 -1.60 -13.85
CA HIS A 15 2.43 -1.95 -15.23
C HIS A 15 2.32 -3.46 -15.42
N THR A 16 3.30 -4.23 -14.94
CA THR A 16 3.23 -5.70 -15.01
C THR A 16 2.00 -6.25 -14.28
N LEU A 17 1.70 -5.73 -13.08
CA LEU A 17 0.48 -6.15 -12.37
C LEU A 17 -0.79 -5.81 -13.15
N LEU A 18 -0.85 -4.60 -13.74
CA LEU A 18 -2.00 -4.18 -14.53
C LEU A 18 -2.19 -5.11 -15.73
N ASP A 19 -1.12 -5.49 -16.44
CA ASP A 19 -1.18 -6.44 -17.56
C ASP A 19 -1.74 -7.81 -17.13
N ASP A 20 -1.28 -8.35 -16.00
CA ASP A 20 -1.78 -9.62 -15.44
C ASP A 20 -3.26 -9.53 -15.05
N ILE A 21 -3.67 -8.42 -14.43
CA ILE A 21 -5.06 -8.18 -14.03
C ILE A 21 -5.95 -8.00 -15.25
N THR A 22 -5.53 -7.21 -16.24
CA THR A 22 -6.27 -7.02 -17.49
C THR A 22 -6.43 -8.32 -18.26
N THR A 23 -5.40 -9.18 -18.27
CA THR A 23 -5.52 -10.53 -18.85
C THR A 23 -6.61 -11.33 -18.16
N SER A 24 -6.63 -11.35 -16.82
CA SER A 24 -7.69 -12.03 -16.05
C SER A 24 -9.08 -11.42 -16.32
N MET A 25 -9.18 -10.10 -16.47
CA MET A 25 -10.45 -9.45 -16.82
C MET A 25 -10.96 -9.87 -18.20
N ASN A 26 -10.06 -9.99 -19.19
CA ASN A 26 -10.42 -10.46 -20.53
C ASN A 26 -10.89 -11.92 -20.51
N ASP A 27 -10.44 -12.71 -19.53
CA ASP A 27 -10.90 -14.07 -19.25
C ASP A 27 -12.21 -14.11 -18.44
N GLY A 28 -12.85 -12.96 -18.21
CA GLY A 28 -14.15 -12.85 -17.56
C GLY A 28 -14.10 -12.69 -16.04
N PHE A 29 -12.92 -12.44 -15.45
CA PHE A 29 -12.82 -12.20 -14.01
C PHE A 29 -13.32 -10.80 -13.65
N THR A 30 -14.05 -10.69 -12.55
CA THR A 30 -14.31 -9.40 -11.91
C THR A 30 -13.12 -9.00 -11.05
N VAL A 31 -12.94 -7.70 -10.82
CA VAL A 31 -11.81 -7.19 -10.02
C VAL A 31 -12.35 -6.45 -8.81
N HIS A 32 -11.98 -6.94 -7.63
CA HIS A 32 -12.20 -6.28 -6.36
C HIS A 32 -10.88 -5.66 -5.90
N TYR A 33 -10.90 -4.45 -5.37
CA TYR A 33 -9.68 -3.79 -4.94
C TYR A 33 -9.80 -3.01 -3.63
N GLU A 34 -8.66 -2.94 -2.93
CA GLU A 34 -8.41 -2.06 -1.80
C GLU A 34 -8.16 -0.63 -2.30
N ASN A 35 -9.00 0.30 -1.88
CA ASN A 35 -8.68 1.71 -1.92
C ASN A 35 -9.60 2.49 -0.97
N ALA A 36 -9.02 3.28 -0.08
CA ALA A 36 -9.79 4.22 0.71
C ALA A 36 -10.00 5.48 -0.13
N ASN A 37 -11.18 5.61 -0.77
CA ASN A 37 -11.66 6.95 -1.08
C ASN A 37 -11.81 7.69 0.26
N HIS A 38 -11.59 9.01 0.23
CA HIS A 38 -11.76 9.83 1.42
C HIS A 38 -13.15 9.62 2.04
N GLN A 39 -14.18 9.59 1.21
CA GLN A 39 -15.59 9.58 1.60
C GLN A 39 -16.48 8.94 0.53
N ARG A 40 -17.72 8.62 0.90
CA ARG A 40 -18.86 8.33 0.01
C ARG A 40 -19.56 9.64 -0.37
N PRO A 41 -20.32 9.71 -1.48
CA PRO A 41 -20.99 10.94 -1.91
C PRO A 41 -21.89 11.59 -0.86
N ASP A 42 -22.55 10.78 -0.03
CA ASP A 42 -23.53 11.25 0.97
C ASP A 42 -22.93 11.45 2.36
N ASP A 43 -21.60 11.30 2.51
CA ASP A 43 -20.95 11.46 3.81
C ASP A 43 -20.96 12.92 4.28
N GLN A 44 -21.34 13.11 5.54
CA GLN A 44 -21.31 14.41 6.22
C GLN A 44 -20.31 14.34 7.38
N PRO A 45 -19.02 14.67 7.15
CA PRO A 45 -18.01 14.66 8.21
C PRO A 45 -18.20 15.85 9.16
N THR A 46 -18.08 15.61 10.47
CA THR A 46 -17.97 16.66 11.48
C THR A 46 -16.70 17.50 11.27
N PRO A 47 -16.61 18.74 11.81
CA PRO A 47 -15.41 19.56 11.69
C PRO A 47 -14.13 18.87 12.20
N THR A 48 -14.24 18.06 13.24
CA THR A 48 -13.13 17.27 13.80
C THR A 48 -12.68 16.17 12.84
N GLU A 49 -13.62 15.44 12.22
CA GLU A 49 -13.31 14.42 11.21
C GLU A 49 -12.68 15.05 9.96
N GLN A 50 -13.19 16.21 9.51
CA GLN A 50 -12.61 16.95 8.38
C GLN A 50 -11.14 17.31 8.62
N THR A 51 -10.81 17.76 9.83
CA THR A 51 -9.40 18.06 10.21
C THR A 51 -8.53 16.81 10.09
N VAL A 52 -9.01 15.67 10.58
CA VAL A 52 -8.26 14.40 10.52
C VAL A 52 -8.11 13.90 9.07
N LEU A 53 -9.12 14.10 8.23
CA LEU A 53 -9.04 13.78 6.80
C LEU A 53 -7.99 14.64 6.08
N ALA A 54 -7.94 15.95 6.39
CA ALA A 54 -6.91 16.85 5.86
C ALA A 54 -5.49 16.43 6.30
N ASP A 55 -5.34 16.03 7.57
CA ASP A 55 -4.07 15.50 8.09
C ASP A 55 -3.68 14.19 7.38
N LEU A 56 -4.63 13.30 7.10
CA LEU A 56 -4.37 12.07 6.33
C LEU A 56 -3.92 12.37 4.90
N ALA A 57 -4.56 13.32 4.22
CA ALA A 57 -4.16 13.77 2.90
C ALA A 57 -2.73 14.33 2.92
N THR A 58 -2.45 15.25 3.85
CA THR A 58 -1.10 15.82 4.07
C THR A 58 -0.05 14.72 4.32
N MET A 59 -0.38 13.74 5.16
CA MET A 59 0.50 12.60 5.44
C MET A 59 0.80 11.78 4.17
N ARG A 60 -0.19 11.55 3.30
CA ARG A 60 -0.02 10.80 2.05
C ARG A 60 0.80 11.57 1.02
N GLU A 61 0.60 12.88 0.91
CA GLU A 61 1.41 13.74 0.05
C GLU A 61 2.88 13.72 0.49
N LEU A 62 3.14 13.88 1.80
CA LEU A 62 4.48 13.79 2.35
C LEU A 62 5.10 12.40 2.12
N ALA A 63 4.34 11.32 2.32
CA ALA A 63 4.81 9.98 2.06
C ALA A 63 5.17 9.80 0.57
N THR A 64 4.31 10.27 -0.33
CA THR A 64 4.55 10.25 -1.78
C THR A 64 5.82 11.03 -2.13
N LEU A 65 6.01 12.23 -1.58
CA LEU A 65 7.21 13.03 -1.76
C LEU A 65 8.49 12.30 -1.26
N ARG A 66 8.41 11.54 -0.16
CA ARG A 66 9.59 10.81 0.35
C ARG A 66 9.88 9.56 -0.49
N MET A 67 8.85 8.86 -0.95
CA MET A 67 9.00 7.68 -1.79
C MET A 67 9.38 8.05 -3.23
N SER A 68 8.98 9.22 -3.71
CA SER A 68 9.35 9.75 -5.02
C SER A 68 10.82 10.15 -5.13
N ALA A 69 11.62 10.00 -4.06
CA ALA A 69 13.08 10.07 -4.06
C ALA A 69 13.76 8.69 -4.24
N LEU A 70 12.97 7.61 -4.28
CA LEU A 70 13.38 6.25 -4.69
C LEU A 70 12.94 5.92 -6.13
N GLY A 71 12.25 6.85 -6.79
CA GLY A 71 11.61 6.62 -8.10
C GLY A 71 10.33 5.83 -7.98
N TRP A 72 9.80 5.71 -6.75
CA TRP A 72 8.62 4.93 -6.47
C TRP A 72 7.38 5.82 -6.53
N ILE A 73 6.31 5.26 -7.07
CA ILE A 73 5.00 5.90 -7.20
C ILE A 73 4.00 5.23 -6.26
N HIS A 74 2.89 5.91 -6.00
CA HIS A 74 1.79 5.38 -5.20
C HIS A 74 0.92 4.44 -6.05
N GLN A 75 0.51 3.31 -5.49
CA GLN A 75 -0.26 2.26 -6.18
C GLN A 75 -1.48 2.79 -6.97
N PRO A 76 -2.40 3.61 -6.40
CA PRO A 76 -3.52 4.20 -7.12
C PRO A 76 -3.17 5.01 -8.37
N THR A 77 -1.91 5.48 -8.52
CA THR A 77 -1.49 6.25 -9.71
C THR A 77 -1.58 5.43 -10.99
N LEU A 78 -1.29 4.11 -10.94
CA LEU A 78 -1.34 3.22 -12.10
C LEU A 78 -2.36 2.08 -11.95
N LEU A 79 -2.62 1.64 -10.73
CA LEU A 79 -3.47 0.48 -10.46
C LEU A 79 -4.90 0.94 -10.15
N HIS A 80 -5.61 1.39 -11.18
CA HIS A 80 -7.03 1.76 -11.13
C HIS A 80 -7.72 1.47 -12.47
N HIS A 81 -9.02 1.17 -12.44
CA HIS A 81 -9.82 0.99 -13.64
C HIS A 81 -11.32 1.24 -13.34
N PRO A 82 -12.09 1.86 -14.25
CA PRO A 82 -13.50 2.21 -13.99
C PRO A 82 -14.42 1.01 -13.69
N ALA A 83 -14.12 -0.16 -14.24
CA ALA A 83 -14.90 -1.39 -14.03
C ALA A 83 -14.55 -2.14 -12.73
N TRP A 84 -13.51 -1.71 -11.99
CA TRP A 84 -13.14 -2.37 -10.75
C TRP A 84 -14.09 -2.00 -9.61
N GLN A 85 -14.39 -2.98 -8.76
CA GLN A 85 -15.32 -2.82 -7.65
C GLN A 85 -14.55 -2.63 -6.34
N ARG A 86 -14.86 -1.56 -5.63
CA ARG A 86 -14.23 -1.26 -4.35
C ARG A 86 -14.94 -1.99 -3.22
N HIS A 87 -14.20 -2.81 -2.47
CA HIS A 87 -14.72 -3.49 -1.28
C HIS A 87 -13.85 -3.21 -0.05
N ASP A 88 -13.82 -1.94 0.34
CA ASP A 88 -12.98 -1.45 1.42
C ASP A 88 -13.67 -0.32 2.20
N LEU A 89 -13.16 -0.01 3.38
CA LEU A 89 -13.60 1.12 4.18
C LEU A 89 -13.12 2.44 3.58
N THR A 90 -13.95 3.49 3.69
CA THR A 90 -13.51 4.86 3.40
C THR A 90 -12.59 5.37 4.50
N ASP A 91 -11.84 6.45 4.24
CA ASP A 91 -11.05 7.09 5.31
C ASP A 91 -11.95 7.55 6.47
N LEU A 92 -13.14 8.06 6.15
CA LEU A 92 -14.09 8.49 7.17
C LEU A 92 -14.62 7.31 8.00
N ASP A 93 -14.92 6.17 7.37
CA ASP A 93 -15.29 4.93 8.08
C ASP A 93 -14.17 4.49 9.03
N ILE A 94 -12.92 4.54 8.56
CA ILE A 94 -11.73 4.21 9.36
C ILE A 94 -11.61 5.18 10.55
N ILE A 95 -11.77 6.49 10.33
CA ILE A 95 -11.70 7.50 11.39
C ILE A 95 -12.78 7.28 12.43
N ARG A 96 -14.01 6.99 12.02
CA ARG A 96 -15.14 6.73 12.93
C ARG A 96 -14.92 5.49 13.77
N GLN A 97 -14.38 4.43 13.19
CA GLN A 97 -14.13 3.18 13.90
C GLN A 97 -12.92 3.27 14.86
N ILE A 98 -11.86 3.98 14.48
CA ILE A 98 -10.65 4.15 15.33
C ILE A 98 -10.83 5.25 16.38
N GLY A 99 -11.61 6.28 16.06
CA GLY A 99 -11.78 7.49 16.84
C GLY A 99 -10.85 8.63 16.40
N THR A 100 -11.40 9.84 16.34
CA THR A 100 -10.71 11.05 15.84
C THR A 100 -9.46 11.40 16.62
N GLU A 101 -9.47 11.31 17.95
CA GLU A 101 -8.30 11.63 18.79
C GLU A 101 -7.14 10.65 18.55
N THR A 102 -7.46 9.36 18.45
CA THR A 102 -6.48 8.32 18.15
C THR A 102 -5.89 8.49 16.76
N MET A 103 -6.73 8.81 15.76
CA MET A 103 -6.27 9.14 14.40
C MET A 103 -5.42 10.40 14.35
N ARG A 104 -5.79 11.47 15.06
CA ARG A 104 -5.02 12.71 15.12
C ARG A 104 -3.63 12.48 15.70
N ARG A 105 -3.51 11.71 16.79
CA ARG A 105 -2.20 11.36 17.37
C ARG A 105 -1.34 10.58 16.38
N TYR A 106 -1.94 9.64 15.64
CA TYR A 106 -1.26 8.88 14.60
C TYR A 106 -0.79 9.78 13.45
N THR A 107 -1.68 10.57 12.84
CA THR A 107 -1.33 11.45 11.71
C THR A 107 -0.28 12.47 12.12
N SER A 108 -0.43 13.12 13.29
CA SER A 108 0.54 14.08 13.82
C SER A 108 1.93 13.47 13.99
N ARG A 109 2.02 12.25 14.55
CA ARG A 109 3.29 11.54 14.70
C ARG A 109 3.91 11.20 13.34
N ARG A 110 3.10 10.75 12.39
CA ARG A 110 3.54 10.37 11.05
C ARG A 110 4.01 11.58 10.24
N ILE A 111 3.23 12.65 10.19
CA ILE A 111 3.59 13.93 9.57
C ILE A 111 4.92 14.43 10.14
N ARG A 112 5.06 14.52 11.47
CA ARG A 112 6.32 14.92 12.11
C ARG A 112 7.51 14.03 11.70
N SER A 113 7.29 12.74 11.49
CA SER A 113 8.33 11.82 11.05
C SER A 113 8.71 11.95 9.58
N LEU A 114 7.86 12.58 8.76
CA LEU A 114 8.01 12.81 7.32
C LEU A 114 8.40 14.26 6.98
N THR A 115 8.20 15.18 7.93
CA THR A 115 8.53 16.59 7.82
C THR A 115 9.90 16.85 8.42
N TRP A 116 10.82 17.34 7.60
CA TRP A 116 12.10 17.88 8.01
C TRP A 116 12.53 18.98 7.05
N PRO A 117 13.39 19.92 7.48
CA PRO A 117 13.85 21.02 6.64
C PRO A 117 14.59 20.52 5.39
N ASP A 118 14.45 21.24 4.27
CA ASP A 118 15.07 20.85 2.99
C ASP A 118 16.60 20.81 3.05
N HIS A 119 17.21 21.56 3.97
CA HIS A 119 18.66 21.55 4.23
C HIS A 119 19.13 20.32 5.03
N GLU A 120 18.23 19.40 5.41
CA GLU A 120 18.57 18.14 6.09
C GLU A 120 18.33 16.89 5.21
N PRO A 121 18.89 16.81 3.99
CA PRO A 121 18.62 15.70 3.06
C PRO A 121 19.10 14.33 3.59
N TRP A 122 20.03 14.30 4.55
CA TRP A 122 20.49 13.09 5.23
C TRP A 122 19.38 12.35 5.99
N ARG A 123 18.30 13.03 6.39
CA ARG A 123 17.14 12.38 7.04
C ARG A 123 16.41 11.43 6.10
N LEU A 124 16.43 11.71 4.81
CA LEU A 124 15.87 10.82 3.81
C LEU A 124 16.62 9.47 3.78
N ALA A 125 17.95 9.47 3.98
CA ALA A 125 18.71 8.23 4.09
C ALA A 125 18.27 7.41 5.31
N ARG A 126 18.06 8.03 6.48
CA ARG A 126 17.50 7.32 7.65
C ARG A 126 16.09 6.83 7.39
N HIS A 127 15.24 7.63 6.75
CA HIS A 127 13.89 7.21 6.39
C HIS A 127 13.93 5.93 5.52
N HIS A 128 14.75 5.91 4.47
CA HIS A 128 14.92 4.73 3.61
C HIS A 128 15.52 3.54 4.35
N ALA A 129 16.49 3.75 5.26
CA ALA A 129 17.04 2.67 6.09
C ALA A 129 15.95 2.03 6.98
N MET A 130 15.15 2.85 7.67
CA MET A 130 14.07 2.38 8.53
C MET A 130 12.97 1.69 7.71
N PHE A 131 12.60 2.25 6.56
CA PHE A 131 11.64 1.64 5.64
C PHE A 131 12.12 0.27 5.16
N THR A 132 13.38 0.16 4.72
CA THR A 132 13.97 -1.09 4.23
C THR A 132 14.05 -2.14 5.34
N ALA A 133 14.51 -1.75 6.54
CA ALA A 133 14.56 -2.64 7.69
C ALA A 133 13.16 -3.12 8.10
N GLY A 134 12.19 -2.19 8.16
CA GLY A 134 10.80 -2.48 8.49
C GLY A 134 10.17 -3.49 7.53
N ASN A 135 10.34 -3.31 6.21
CA ASN A 135 9.83 -4.27 5.23
C ASN A 135 10.50 -5.64 5.35
N ARG A 136 11.81 -5.71 5.57
CA ARG A 136 12.52 -6.99 5.78
C ARG A 136 12.02 -7.74 7.00
N ILE A 137 11.69 -7.03 8.09
CA ILE A 137 11.13 -7.63 9.29
C ILE A 137 9.70 -8.12 9.01
N VAL A 138 8.83 -7.24 8.48
CA VAL A 138 7.42 -7.56 8.25
C VAL A 138 7.22 -8.72 7.29
N ILE A 139 8.03 -8.83 6.23
CA ILE A 139 7.94 -9.94 5.26
C ILE A 139 8.33 -11.30 5.90
N ARG A 140 9.16 -11.29 6.96
CA ARG A 140 9.68 -12.50 7.61
C ARG A 140 8.87 -12.93 8.83
N LEU A 141 7.97 -12.07 9.32
CA LEU A 141 7.13 -12.42 10.46
C LEU A 141 5.95 -13.25 9.96
N PRO A 142 5.70 -14.43 10.54
CA PRO A 142 4.47 -15.17 10.24
C PRO A 142 3.26 -14.32 10.67
N PRO A 143 2.07 -14.56 10.08
CA PRO A 143 0.82 -14.00 10.61
C PRO A 143 0.77 -14.15 12.13
N PRO A 144 0.38 -13.10 12.87
CA PRO A 144 0.02 -13.29 14.26
C PRO A 144 -1.13 -14.32 14.33
N ASP A 145 -0.99 -15.27 15.26
CA ASP A 145 -2.05 -16.23 15.58
C ASP A 145 -3.36 -15.48 15.88
N PRO A 146 -4.50 -15.85 15.28
CA PRO A 146 -5.80 -15.22 15.57
C PRO A 146 -6.15 -15.22 17.06
N ALA A 147 -5.63 -16.15 17.87
CA ALA A 147 -5.82 -16.12 19.33
C ALA A 147 -5.08 -14.95 20.02
N ARG A 148 -4.02 -14.40 19.41
CA ARG A 148 -3.24 -13.25 19.91
C ARG A 148 -3.80 -11.91 19.48
N THR A 149 -4.75 -11.86 18.54
CA THR A 149 -5.33 -10.61 18.03
C THR A 149 -6.62 -10.19 18.74
N THR A 150 -7.12 -10.98 19.69
CA THR A 150 -8.26 -10.64 20.56
C THR A 150 -8.06 -9.39 21.41
N HIS A 151 -6.80 -8.94 21.58
CA HIS A 151 -6.43 -7.67 22.21
C HIS A 151 -5.73 -6.70 21.24
N ALA A 152 -5.97 -6.85 19.93
CA ALA A 152 -5.44 -5.94 18.94
C ALA A 152 -5.85 -4.51 19.27
N ASP A 153 -4.89 -3.60 19.15
CA ASP A 153 -5.18 -2.18 19.32
C ASP A 153 -6.17 -1.72 18.21
N PRO A 154 -6.95 -0.64 18.44
CA PRO A 154 -7.96 -0.20 17.49
C PRO A 154 -7.46 0.02 16.06
N PHE A 155 -6.18 0.41 15.86
CA PHE A 155 -5.63 0.51 14.50
C PHE A 155 -5.50 -0.85 13.86
N THR A 156 -4.90 -1.82 14.53
CA THR A 156 -4.71 -3.16 13.98
C THR A 156 -6.05 -3.83 13.69
N GLN A 157 -7.04 -3.63 14.56
CA GLN A 157 -8.38 -4.14 14.34
C GLN A 157 -9.03 -3.51 13.09
N VAL A 158 -9.03 -2.19 12.96
CA VAL A 158 -9.71 -1.53 11.84
C VAL A 158 -8.90 -1.65 10.53
N LEU A 159 -7.62 -1.28 10.56
CA LEU A 159 -6.78 -1.21 9.35
C LEU A 159 -6.43 -2.58 8.78
N LEU A 160 -6.46 -3.66 9.56
CA LEU A 160 -6.23 -5.01 9.06
C LEU A 160 -7.48 -5.88 9.13
N HIS A 161 -8.08 -6.07 10.31
CA HIS A 161 -9.11 -7.11 10.48
C HIS A 161 -10.42 -6.73 9.81
N ASN A 162 -10.98 -5.55 10.12
CA ASN A 162 -12.28 -5.12 9.58
C ASN A 162 -12.23 -4.97 8.05
N ARG A 163 -11.17 -4.36 7.52
CA ARG A 163 -10.96 -4.22 6.07
C ARG A 163 -10.79 -5.57 5.37
N THR A 164 -10.03 -6.49 5.96
CA THR A 164 -9.89 -7.86 5.44
C THR A 164 -11.22 -8.60 5.46
N HIS A 165 -11.99 -8.47 6.53
CA HIS A 165 -13.31 -9.06 6.63
C HIS A 165 -14.24 -8.54 5.53
N THR A 166 -14.34 -7.21 5.35
CA THR A 166 -15.12 -6.61 4.26
C THR A 166 -14.73 -7.16 2.88
N ALA A 167 -13.43 -7.23 2.60
CA ALA A 167 -12.91 -7.73 1.33
C ALA A 167 -13.26 -9.20 1.09
N VAL A 168 -13.04 -10.06 2.09
CA VAL A 168 -13.29 -11.50 1.97
C VAL A 168 -14.77 -11.79 1.93
N THR A 169 -15.60 -11.15 2.76
CA THR A 169 -17.06 -11.30 2.71
C THR A 169 -17.59 -10.99 1.30
N ALA A 170 -17.12 -9.90 0.67
CA ALA A 170 -17.51 -9.56 -0.70
C ALA A 170 -17.04 -10.62 -1.71
N ALA A 171 -15.81 -11.12 -1.57
CA ALA A 171 -15.27 -12.14 -2.45
C ALA A 171 -16.02 -13.49 -2.32
N THR A 172 -16.40 -13.88 -1.11
CA THR A 172 -17.11 -15.15 -0.86
C THR A 172 -18.61 -15.08 -1.15
N ALA A 173 -19.16 -13.88 -1.32
CA ALA A 173 -20.58 -13.68 -1.62
C ALA A 173 -20.92 -13.85 -3.11
N THR A 174 -19.92 -13.87 -3.99
CA THR A 174 -20.11 -14.09 -5.44
C THR A 174 -19.69 -15.50 -5.84
N THR A 175 -20.31 -16.01 -6.91
CA THR A 175 -19.90 -17.23 -7.61
C THR A 175 -18.99 -16.95 -8.80
N ASP A 176 -18.79 -15.69 -9.16
CA ASP A 176 -17.98 -15.29 -10.31
C ASP A 176 -16.48 -15.46 -10.03
N ASN A 177 -15.74 -15.72 -11.10
CA ASN A 177 -14.28 -15.68 -11.04
C ASN A 177 -13.82 -14.25 -10.70
N LEU A 178 -12.94 -14.12 -9.71
CA LEU A 178 -12.57 -12.82 -9.17
C LEU A 178 -11.06 -12.65 -8.96
N VAL A 179 -10.61 -11.41 -9.08
CA VAL A 179 -9.27 -10.93 -8.73
C VAL A 179 -9.38 -10.00 -7.52
N MET A 180 -8.69 -10.31 -6.43
CA MET A 180 -8.61 -9.45 -5.25
C MET A 180 -7.28 -8.70 -5.21
N ILE A 181 -7.28 -7.37 -5.29
CA ILE A 181 -6.07 -6.55 -5.17
C ILE A 181 -5.99 -5.92 -3.77
N TRP A 182 -5.08 -6.40 -2.92
CA TRP A 182 -4.91 -5.91 -1.55
C TRP A 182 -3.45 -5.71 -1.17
N GLY A 183 -3.21 -4.87 -0.18
CA GLY A 183 -1.91 -4.60 0.40
C GLY A 183 -1.36 -5.84 1.09
N ALA A 184 -0.06 -6.08 0.96
CA ALA A 184 0.58 -7.33 1.41
C ALA A 184 0.41 -7.64 2.90
N ARG A 185 0.15 -6.61 3.73
CA ARG A 185 -0.14 -6.79 5.15
C ARG A 185 -1.48 -7.48 5.43
N HIS A 186 -2.41 -7.45 4.48
CA HIS A 186 -3.71 -8.12 4.58
C HIS A 186 -3.62 -9.60 4.19
N LEU A 187 -2.61 -9.99 3.40
CA LEU A 187 -2.52 -11.33 2.83
C LEU A 187 -2.69 -12.44 3.87
N PRO A 188 -2.07 -12.40 5.06
CA PRO A 188 -2.26 -13.48 6.01
C PRO A 188 -3.71 -13.64 6.49
N GLY A 189 -4.40 -12.54 6.79
CA GLY A 189 -5.81 -12.56 7.16
C GLY A 189 -6.72 -13.00 6.01
N ILE A 190 -6.42 -12.55 4.78
CA ILE A 190 -7.14 -12.97 3.57
C ILE A 190 -7.00 -14.49 3.36
N THR A 191 -5.77 -15.01 3.44
CA THR A 191 -5.50 -16.45 3.28
C THR A 191 -6.24 -17.27 4.34
N THR A 192 -6.19 -16.87 5.61
CA THR A 192 -6.91 -17.58 6.68
C THR A 192 -8.42 -17.56 6.46
N ALA A 193 -9.00 -16.40 6.13
CA ALA A 193 -10.44 -16.25 5.96
C ALA A 193 -10.96 -16.97 4.70
N LEU A 194 -10.22 -16.92 3.59
CA LEU A 194 -10.56 -17.70 2.38
C LEU A 194 -10.43 -19.21 2.65
N GLY A 195 -9.41 -19.65 3.39
CA GLY A 195 -9.27 -21.04 3.80
C GLY A 195 -10.45 -21.54 4.64
N ALA A 196 -10.92 -20.71 5.59
CA ALA A 196 -12.11 -21.00 6.39
C ALA A 196 -13.39 -21.08 5.53
N ALA A 197 -13.45 -20.36 4.42
CA ALA A 197 -14.53 -20.44 3.43
C ALA A 197 -14.37 -21.59 2.42
N GLY A 198 -13.37 -22.48 2.59
CA GLY A 198 -13.18 -23.67 1.76
C GLY A 198 -12.28 -23.50 0.55
N TYR A 199 -11.72 -22.30 0.33
CA TYR A 199 -10.76 -22.06 -0.76
C TYR A 199 -9.40 -22.65 -0.43
N ARG A 200 -8.65 -23.06 -1.46
CA ARG A 200 -7.29 -23.57 -1.33
C ARG A 200 -6.33 -22.73 -2.16
N PRO A 201 -5.12 -22.43 -1.64
CA PRO A 201 -4.10 -21.81 -2.44
C PRO A 201 -3.66 -22.77 -3.55
N ASP A 202 -3.53 -22.24 -4.76
CA ASP A 202 -2.83 -22.91 -5.86
C ASP A 202 -1.39 -22.40 -5.88
N HIS A 203 -0.50 -23.15 -5.23
CA HIS A 203 0.90 -22.76 -5.10
C HIS A 203 1.68 -22.88 -6.42
N ASP A 204 1.22 -23.71 -7.36
CA ASP A 204 1.88 -23.90 -8.65
C ASP A 204 1.66 -22.70 -9.57
N GLN A 205 0.58 -21.94 -9.34
CA GLN A 205 0.28 -20.68 -10.05
C GLN A 205 0.80 -19.42 -9.32
N GLN A 206 1.59 -19.57 -8.26
CA GLN A 206 2.09 -18.42 -7.51
C GLN A 206 3.18 -17.67 -8.29
N ARG A 207 2.97 -16.36 -8.49
CA ARG A 207 3.92 -15.46 -9.15
C ARG A 207 4.47 -14.42 -8.18
N TRP A 208 5.74 -14.07 -8.36
CA TRP A 208 6.43 -13.04 -7.58
C TRP A 208 6.97 -11.96 -8.51
N HIS A 209 6.51 -10.72 -8.31
CA HIS A 209 6.99 -9.57 -9.04
C HIS A 209 7.92 -8.73 -8.15
N THR A 210 8.97 -8.19 -8.74
CA THR A 210 9.90 -7.31 -8.03
C THR A 210 9.28 -5.92 -7.91
N ILE A 211 8.94 -5.49 -6.69
CA ILE A 211 8.35 -4.17 -6.42
C ILE A 211 9.30 -3.02 -6.79
N GLY A 212 10.60 -3.25 -6.58
CA GLY A 212 11.65 -2.28 -6.87
C GLY A 212 12.88 -2.53 -6.03
N HIS A 213 13.88 -1.67 -6.20
CA HIS A 213 15.15 -1.78 -5.50
C HIS A 213 15.27 -0.77 -4.36
N LEU A 214 15.84 -1.23 -3.26
CA LEU A 214 16.11 -0.41 -2.08
C LEU A 214 17.62 -0.26 -1.88
N PRO A 215 18.11 0.94 -1.49
CA PRO A 215 19.52 1.09 -1.16
C PRO A 215 19.88 0.24 0.06
N PRO A 216 21.12 -0.28 0.16
CA PRO A 216 21.55 -1.06 1.30
C PRO A 216 21.37 -0.30 2.62
N ILE A 217 20.84 -0.97 3.65
CA ILE A 217 20.59 -0.38 4.98
C ILE A 217 21.88 0.25 5.52
N ALA A 218 23.01 -0.46 5.47
CA ALA A 218 24.30 0.02 5.95
C ALA A 218 24.76 1.29 5.20
N ALA A 219 24.56 1.35 3.89
CA ALA A 219 24.92 2.53 3.09
C ALA A 219 24.09 3.76 3.48
N ASN A 220 22.80 3.58 3.74
CA ASN A 220 21.93 4.67 4.20
C ASN A 220 22.22 5.10 5.64
N ILE A 221 22.57 4.17 6.53
CA ILE A 221 23.04 4.50 7.89
C ILE A 221 24.34 5.31 7.82
N ALA A 222 25.31 4.90 7.00
CA ALA A 222 26.55 5.63 6.83
C ALA A 222 26.30 7.06 6.31
N ARG A 223 25.44 7.24 5.29
CA ARG A 223 25.06 8.57 4.78
C ARG A 223 24.38 9.43 5.84
N TYR A 224 23.49 8.85 6.64
CA TYR A 224 22.85 9.53 7.75
C TYR A 224 23.88 10.04 8.77
N LEU A 225 24.78 9.18 9.23
CA LEU A 225 25.82 9.52 10.22
C LEU A 225 26.81 10.56 9.67
N LEU A 226 27.13 10.49 8.38
CA LEU A 226 28.02 11.43 7.69
C LEU A 226 27.30 12.69 7.18
N ARG A 227 25.99 12.85 7.46
CA ARG A 227 25.14 13.95 6.97
C ARG A 227 25.19 14.18 5.46
N ARG A 228 25.31 13.09 4.68
CA ARG A 228 25.33 13.14 3.21
C ARG A 228 23.92 12.96 2.62
N PRO A 229 23.62 13.56 1.45
CA PRO A 229 22.37 13.27 0.75
C PRO A 229 22.28 11.79 0.36
N PRO A 230 21.08 11.24 0.15
CA PRO A 230 20.94 9.90 -0.40
C PRO A 230 21.66 9.82 -1.76
N ALA A 231 22.26 8.68 -2.06
CA ALA A 231 22.74 8.47 -3.42
C ALA A 231 21.50 8.35 -4.34
N PRO A 232 21.50 8.99 -5.52
CA PRO A 232 20.48 8.72 -6.52
C PRO A 232 20.47 7.22 -6.80
N HIS A 233 19.28 6.62 -6.81
CA HIS A 233 19.18 5.19 -7.09
C HIS A 233 19.65 4.96 -8.54
N PRO A 234 20.57 4.02 -8.83
CA PRO A 234 21.20 3.89 -10.16
C PRO A 234 20.21 3.72 -11.32
N ARG A 235 19.00 3.21 -11.03
CA ARG A 235 17.94 2.99 -12.00
C ARG A 235 16.98 4.17 -12.22
N TYR A 236 17.14 5.28 -11.49
CA TYR A 236 16.29 6.48 -11.68
C TYR A 236 16.24 6.97 -13.12
N TYR A 237 17.34 6.80 -13.85
CA TYR A 237 17.53 7.36 -15.19
C TYR A 237 17.38 6.32 -16.31
N GLN A 238 17.05 5.07 -15.98
CA GLN A 238 16.91 4.02 -17.00
C GLN A 238 15.47 3.90 -17.55
N SER A 239 14.46 4.40 -16.83
CA SER A 239 13.06 4.32 -17.26
C SER A 239 12.64 5.40 -18.27
N ASP A 240 13.33 6.55 -18.34
CA ASP A 240 12.94 7.65 -19.24
C ASP A 240 13.51 7.54 -20.67
N ASN A 241 14.51 6.68 -20.90
CA ASN A 241 15.17 6.58 -22.20
C ASN A 241 14.62 5.47 -23.13
N ALA A 242 13.55 4.77 -22.74
CA ALA A 242 12.94 3.72 -23.57
C ALA A 242 11.68 4.15 -24.35
N SER A 243 11.24 5.42 -24.21
CA SER A 243 10.04 5.95 -24.89
C SER A 243 10.35 6.88 -26.08
N THR A 244 11.48 6.70 -26.76
CA THR A 244 11.68 7.22 -28.12
C THR A 244 11.41 6.10 -29.12
N ARG A 245 10.15 5.66 -29.21
CA ARG A 245 9.68 5.01 -30.43
C ARG A 245 9.26 6.13 -31.38
N ASP A 246 10.13 6.42 -32.33
CA ASP A 246 9.80 7.23 -33.50
C ASP A 246 8.49 6.73 -34.13
N PRO A 247 7.53 7.62 -34.46
CA PRO A 247 6.49 7.26 -35.41
C PRO A 247 7.15 7.14 -36.78
N LYS A 248 7.26 5.93 -37.31
CA LYS A 248 7.53 5.77 -38.74
C LYS A 248 6.27 6.20 -39.52
N PRO A 249 6.44 6.99 -40.60
CA PRO A 249 5.35 7.35 -41.51
C PRO A 249 4.81 6.14 -42.27
#